data_AF-A0A3D2CDX2-F1
#
_entry.id   AF-A0A3D2CDX2-F1
#
_cell.length_a   1.000
_cell.length_b   1.000
_cell.length_c   1.000
_cell.angle_alpha   90.00
_cell.angle_beta   90.00
_cell.angle_gamma   90.00
#
_symmetry.space_group_name_H-M   'P 1'
#
loop_
_entity.id
_entity.type
_entity.pdbx_description
1 polymer ?
#
loop_
_entity_poly.entity_id
_entity_poly.type
_entity_poly.pdbx_seq_one_letter_code
_entity_poly.pdbx_strand_id
1 'polypeptide(L)'
;DTDDDGDGILTIIELPEGDSDSDGISDYLDSDDDGDGVETIVEVGDTDGDGTDDYLDVDDDGDGLDTIDESGDTDGDGVDDYLDSDDDGDGLATSTELGLGDTDGDGADDYLDDDDDGDGVETSIERFEGDTDGDGADDYLDTDDDGDGVETSTELLEGDTNGDGTDDYLDPDDDGDGIGTEIELPLGDTDGDGIADYLDADDDGDGIDSSDESGDTDGDGIDDYLDTDDD
;
A
#
# COMPACT_ATOMS: atom_id res chain seq x y z
N ASP A 1 -20.67 -48.45 25.49
CA ASP A 1 -20.37 -49.82 25.06
C ASP A 1 -18.86 -49.98 25.25
N THR A 2 -18.10 -50.78 24.52
CA THR A 2 -16.63 -50.58 24.42
C THR A 2 -16.14 -50.39 22.98
N ASP A 3 -17.10 -50.28 22.06
CA ASP A 3 -17.01 -50.21 20.61
C ASP A 3 -18.39 -49.65 20.21
N ASP A 4 -18.52 -48.33 20.34
CA ASP A 4 -19.81 -47.63 20.27
C ASP A 4 -20.33 -47.57 18.81
N ASP A 5 -19.44 -47.67 17.82
CA ASP A 5 -19.75 -47.54 16.38
C ASP A 5 -19.71 -48.89 15.62
N GLY A 6 -19.12 -49.95 16.20
CA GLY A 6 -19.12 -51.30 15.69
C GLY A 6 -18.06 -51.57 14.62
N ASP A 7 -17.01 -50.76 14.54
CA ASP A 7 -15.92 -50.89 13.56
C ASP A 7 -14.84 -51.91 13.99
N GLY A 8 -14.85 -52.32 15.27
CA GLY A 8 -13.97 -53.32 15.86
C GLY A 8 -12.67 -52.77 16.47
N ILE A 9 -12.52 -51.45 16.55
CA ILE A 9 -11.60 -50.76 17.45
C ILE A 9 -12.28 -50.58 18.81
N LEU A 10 -11.48 -50.37 19.86
CA LEU A 10 -12.03 -50.10 21.19
C LEU A 10 -12.08 -48.59 21.36
N THR A 11 -13.14 -48.06 22.00
CA THR A 11 -13.32 -46.63 22.29
C THR A 11 -12.20 -45.98 23.14
N ILE A 12 -11.29 -46.78 23.70
CA ILE A 12 -10.09 -46.34 24.45
C ILE A 12 -8.82 -46.29 23.55
N ILE A 13 -8.92 -46.85 22.34
CA ILE A 13 -7.85 -47.03 21.35
C ILE A 13 -8.17 -46.29 20.05
N GLU A 14 -9.43 -45.99 19.77
CA GLU A 14 -9.80 -44.83 18.94
C GLU A 14 -9.05 -43.63 19.54
N LEU A 15 -8.16 -43.01 18.74
CA LEU A 15 -7.84 -41.62 18.98
C LEU A 15 -9.20 -40.90 19.02
N PRO A 16 -9.47 -40.01 19.98
CA PRO A 16 -10.68 -39.22 19.90
C PRO A 16 -10.71 -38.65 18.47
N GLU A 17 -11.83 -38.84 17.78
CA GLU A 17 -12.25 -37.89 16.75
C GLU A 17 -11.96 -36.50 17.34
N GLY A 18 -11.29 -35.63 16.58
CA GLY A 18 -10.45 -34.52 17.07
C GLY A 18 -11.14 -33.56 18.05
N ASP A 19 -10.30 -32.71 18.62
CA ASP A 19 -10.62 -31.64 19.59
C ASP A 19 -9.60 -30.55 19.25
N SER A 20 -9.81 -29.90 18.10
CA SER A 20 -8.82 -29.02 17.46
C SER A 20 -8.49 -27.81 18.33
N ASP A 21 -9.51 -27.16 18.90
CA ASP A 21 -9.36 -26.02 19.82
C ASP A 21 -8.97 -26.41 21.27
N SER A 22 -9.03 -27.71 21.60
CA SER A 22 -8.76 -28.25 22.94
C SER A 22 -9.69 -27.72 24.06
N ASP A 23 -10.92 -27.33 23.76
CA ASP A 23 -11.91 -26.90 24.75
C ASP A 23 -12.59 -28.08 25.48
N GLY A 24 -12.44 -29.29 24.95
CA GLY A 24 -12.95 -30.54 25.51
C GLY A 24 -14.33 -30.96 25.01
N ILE A 25 -14.85 -30.29 23.99
CA ILE A 25 -15.84 -30.79 23.03
C ILE A 25 -15.04 -31.59 21.97
N SER A 26 -15.71 -32.25 21.04
CA SER A 26 -15.01 -32.95 19.95
C SER A 26 -15.55 -32.37 18.66
N ASP A 27 -14.70 -32.18 17.65
CA ASP A 27 -15.02 -31.47 16.40
C ASP A 27 -16.43 -31.82 15.85
N TYR A 28 -16.74 -33.12 15.73
CA TYR A 28 -18.06 -33.55 15.22
C TYR A 28 -19.30 -33.13 16.08
N LEU A 29 -19.09 -32.61 17.28
CA LEU A 29 -20.07 -32.04 18.20
C LEU A 29 -19.85 -30.56 18.47
N ASP A 30 -18.74 -29.99 18.00
CA ASP A 30 -18.49 -28.56 18.12
C ASP A 30 -19.27 -27.78 17.05
N SER A 31 -19.42 -26.49 17.32
CA SER A 31 -19.98 -25.53 16.37
C SER A 31 -18.92 -24.59 15.79
N ASP A 32 -17.70 -24.68 16.32
CA ASP A 32 -16.53 -23.83 16.11
C ASP A 32 -15.35 -24.75 16.47
N ASP A 33 -14.77 -25.41 15.47
CA ASP A 33 -13.97 -26.63 15.65
C ASP A 33 -12.51 -26.26 16.05
N ASP A 34 -11.97 -25.17 15.50
CA ASP A 34 -10.67 -24.54 15.80
C ASP A 34 -10.73 -23.47 16.90
N GLY A 35 -11.92 -22.96 17.24
CA GLY A 35 -12.14 -22.02 18.32
C GLY A 35 -11.80 -20.57 17.95
N ASP A 36 -11.77 -20.25 16.66
CA ASP A 36 -11.48 -18.90 16.13
C ASP A 36 -12.70 -17.95 16.20
N GLY A 37 -13.88 -18.48 16.51
CA GLY A 37 -15.10 -17.69 16.67
C GLY A 37 -15.97 -17.57 15.41
N VAL A 38 -15.58 -18.20 14.31
CA VAL A 38 -16.39 -18.47 13.11
C VAL A 38 -17.13 -19.81 13.32
N GLU A 39 -18.34 -19.94 12.76
CA GLU A 39 -19.12 -21.19 12.97
C GLU A 39 -18.77 -22.20 11.87
N THR A 40 -18.15 -23.35 12.18
CA THR A 40 -17.71 -24.47 11.30
C THR A 40 -18.59 -24.75 10.05
N ILE A 41 -19.88 -24.44 10.13
CA ILE A 41 -20.81 -24.54 9.00
C ILE A 41 -20.56 -23.51 7.88
N VAL A 42 -19.81 -22.43 8.14
CA VAL A 42 -19.51 -21.36 7.19
C VAL A 42 -18.09 -21.45 6.66
N GLU A 43 -17.11 -21.93 7.43
CA GLU A 43 -15.77 -22.26 6.94
C GLU A 43 -15.82 -23.49 6.03
N VAL A 44 -15.60 -23.28 4.73
CA VAL A 44 -15.69 -24.35 3.74
C VAL A 44 -14.58 -24.20 2.74
N GLY A 45 -13.50 -24.94 2.95
CA GLY A 45 -12.38 -24.80 2.04
C GLY A 45 -11.10 -25.32 2.64
N ASP A 46 -10.05 -24.67 2.18
CA ASP A 46 -8.61 -24.79 2.43
C ASP A 46 -8.09 -23.56 1.66
N THR A 47 -8.36 -22.37 2.23
CA THR A 47 -8.27 -21.06 1.57
C THR A 47 -6.83 -20.75 1.23
N ASP A 48 -5.91 -20.94 2.17
CA ASP A 48 -4.46 -20.82 1.98
C ASP A 48 -3.82 -22.00 1.20
N GLY A 49 -4.49 -23.15 1.14
CA GLY A 49 -4.04 -24.34 0.43
C GLY A 49 -2.93 -25.13 1.13
N ASP A 50 -2.76 -24.98 2.46
CA ASP A 50 -1.76 -25.71 3.25
C ASP A 50 -2.14 -27.18 3.50
N GLY A 51 -3.43 -27.51 3.31
CA GLY A 51 -4.00 -28.84 3.45
C GLY A 51 -4.66 -29.12 4.80
N THR A 52 -4.84 -28.10 5.63
CA THR A 52 -5.82 -27.97 6.71
C THR A 52 -7.10 -27.40 6.09
N ASP A 53 -8.26 -27.96 6.43
CA ASP A 53 -9.51 -27.37 5.92
C ASP A 53 -9.84 -26.19 6.87
N ASP A 54 -10.33 -25.06 6.34
CA ASP A 54 -10.63 -23.80 7.08
C ASP A 54 -11.25 -24.02 8.47
N TYR A 55 -12.28 -24.87 8.59
CA TYR A 55 -12.92 -25.21 9.89
C TYR A 55 -12.03 -25.95 10.92
N LEU A 56 -10.74 -26.12 10.65
CA LEU A 56 -9.72 -26.68 11.53
C LEU A 56 -8.45 -25.84 11.54
N ASP A 57 -8.45 -24.72 10.81
CA ASP A 57 -7.37 -23.75 10.77
C ASP A 57 -7.70 -22.57 11.68
N VAL A 58 -6.68 -21.88 12.18
CA VAL A 58 -6.86 -20.69 13.03
C VAL A 58 -6.47 -19.42 12.30
N ASP A 59 -5.98 -19.56 11.07
CA ASP A 59 -5.40 -18.56 10.16
C ASP A 59 -5.79 -19.05 8.75
N ASP A 60 -7.06 -18.81 8.40
CA ASP A 60 -7.74 -19.46 7.27
C ASP A 60 -7.09 -19.14 5.92
N ASP A 61 -6.62 -17.91 5.75
CA ASP A 61 -6.03 -17.38 4.52
C ASP A 61 -4.48 -17.45 4.52
N GLY A 62 -3.88 -17.71 5.68
CA GLY A 62 -2.46 -18.00 5.87
C GLY A 62 -1.59 -16.76 5.85
N ASP A 63 -2.13 -15.58 6.13
CA ASP A 63 -1.39 -14.32 6.13
C ASP A 63 -0.57 -14.08 7.41
N GLY A 64 -0.88 -14.83 8.47
CA GLY A 64 -0.21 -14.77 9.78
C GLY A 64 -0.95 -13.99 10.87
N LEU A 65 -2.16 -13.51 10.61
CA LEU A 65 -3.17 -13.14 11.60
C LEU A 65 -3.99 -14.38 11.99
N ASP A 66 -4.58 -14.35 13.19
CA ASP A 66 -5.49 -15.42 13.59
C ASP A 66 -6.90 -14.97 13.14
N THR A 67 -7.71 -15.83 12.51
CA THR A 67 -9.07 -15.56 12.02
C THR A 67 -9.95 -14.81 13.03
N ILE A 68 -9.74 -15.05 14.32
CA ILE A 68 -10.45 -14.37 15.42
C ILE A 68 -10.22 -12.86 15.50
N ASP A 69 -9.09 -12.39 14.99
CA ASP A 69 -8.66 -11.00 14.97
C ASP A 69 -9.01 -10.31 13.64
N GLU A 70 -9.48 -11.05 12.62
CA GLU A 70 -9.82 -10.58 11.27
C GLU A 70 -11.34 -10.59 11.04
N SER A 71 -12.00 -9.51 11.47
CA SER A 71 -13.46 -9.40 11.32
C SER A 71 -13.82 -8.27 10.38
N GLY A 72 -14.32 -8.58 9.19
CA GLY A 72 -14.60 -7.51 8.26
C GLY A 72 -14.84 -7.96 6.84
N ASP A 73 -14.57 -7.00 5.96
CA ASP A 73 -14.60 -6.96 4.49
C ASP A 73 -14.08 -5.54 4.22
N THR A 74 -12.79 -5.34 4.51
CA THR A 74 -12.14 -4.03 4.67
C THR A 74 -12.12 -3.28 3.34
N ASP A 75 -11.73 -3.96 2.26
CA ASP A 75 -11.79 -3.45 0.88
C ASP A 75 -13.22 -3.40 0.29
N GLY A 76 -14.17 -4.14 0.87
CA GLY A 76 -15.56 -4.18 0.46
C GLY A 76 -15.83 -4.98 -0.82
N ASP A 77 -14.96 -5.91 -1.21
CA ASP A 77 -15.10 -6.77 -2.38
C ASP A 77 -16.11 -7.92 -2.16
N GLY A 78 -16.42 -8.22 -0.90
CA GLY A 78 -17.36 -9.23 -0.45
C GLY A 78 -16.74 -10.60 -0.14
N VAL A 79 -15.43 -10.69 -0.03
CA VAL A 79 -14.66 -11.66 0.76
C VAL A 79 -14.51 -11.06 2.16
N ASP A 80 -14.68 -11.87 3.20
CA ASP A 80 -14.45 -11.38 4.56
C ASP A 80 -12.93 -11.46 4.83
N ASP A 81 -12.34 -10.51 5.56
CA ASP A 81 -10.90 -10.38 5.84
C ASP A 81 -10.19 -11.72 6.16
N TYR A 82 -10.74 -12.54 7.08
CA TYR A 82 -10.19 -13.89 7.39
C TYR A 82 -10.15 -14.90 6.23
N LEU A 83 -10.60 -14.54 5.04
CA LEU A 83 -10.53 -15.34 3.80
C LEU A 83 -9.80 -14.59 2.67
N ASP A 84 -9.23 -13.42 2.94
CA ASP A 84 -8.57 -12.55 1.98
C ASP A 84 -7.13 -12.24 2.39
N SER A 85 -6.18 -12.58 1.52
CA SER A 85 -4.74 -12.40 1.80
C SER A 85 -4.23 -10.97 1.62
N ASP A 86 -5.13 -10.02 1.39
CA ASP A 86 -4.94 -8.63 0.98
C ASP A 86 -6.16 -7.83 1.46
N ASP A 87 -6.22 -7.60 2.78
CA ASP A 87 -7.42 -7.14 3.51
C ASP A 87 -7.98 -5.79 3.02
N ASP A 88 -7.11 -4.82 2.73
CA ASP A 88 -7.47 -3.50 2.20
C ASP A 88 -7.52 -3.45 0.66
N GLY A 89 -7.05 -4.51 -0.01
CA GLY A 89 -7.12 -4.68 -1.45
C GLY A 89 -6.22 -3.70 -2.21
N ASP A 90 -5.17 -3.18 -1.58
CA ASP A 90 -4.22 -2.27 -2.21
C ASP A 90 -3.21 -2.99 -3.14
N GLY A 91 -3.12 -4.32 -3.03
CA GLY A 91 -2.26 -5.16 -3.86
C GLY A 91 -0.87 -5.43 -3.31
N LEU A 92 -0.56 -4.94 -2.11
CA LEU A 92 0.31 -5.61 -1.16
C LEU A 92 -0.45 -6.80 -0.59
N ALA A 93 0.02 -7.41 0.49
CA ALA A 93 -0.62 -8.62 0.98
C ALA A 93 -0.38 -8.63 2.44
N THR A 94 -1.44 -8.63 3.26
CA THR A 94 -1.44 -8.43 4.71
C THR A 94 -0.16 -8.92 5.39
N SER A 95 0.25 -10.17 5.12
CA SER A 95 1.50 -10.78 5.58
C SER A 95 2.81 -9.97 5.38
N THR A 96 2.82 -9.02 4.45
CA THR A 96 3.92 -8.13 4.06
C THR A 96 3.90 -6.87 4.90
N GLU A 97 2.72 -6.26 5.09
CA GLU A 97 2.53 -5.11 5.97
C GLU A 97 2.51 -5.49 7.46
N LEU A 98 2.35 -6.78 7.79
CA LEU A 98 2.37 -7.25 9.18
C LEU A 98 3.62 -6.78 9.95
N GLY A 99 3.36 -5.86 10.89
CA GLY A 99 4.36 -5.31 11.81
C GLY A 99 4.94 -3.96 11.40
N LEU A 100 4.47 -3.35 10.31
CA LEU A 100 4.71 -1.95 9.98
C LEU A 100 4.01 -1.04 11.01
N GLY A 101 2.72 -1.28 11.24
CA GLY A 101 1.97 -0.63 12.31
C GLY A 101 0.84 0.19 11.75
N ASP A 102 0.87 1.49 12.02
CA ASP A 102 -0.11 2.54 11.68
C ASP A 102 0.78 3.74 11.29
N THR A 103 1.19 3.75 10.03
CA THR A 103 2.31 4.57 9.52
C THR A 103 1.97 6.06 9.60
N ASP A 104 0.77 6.45 9.18
CA ASP A 104 0.28 7.84 9.22
C ASP A 104 -0.29 8.27 10.60
N GLY A 105 -0.67 7.31 11.45
CA GLY A 105 -1.26 7.55 12.77
C GLY A 105 -2.76 7.87 12.75
N ASP A 106 -3.47 7.50 11.69
CA ASP A 106 -4.92 7.55 11.49
C ASP A 106 -5.66 6.64 12.49
N GLY A 107 -5.06 5.47 12.76
CA GLY A 107 -5.57 4.45 13.66
C GLY A 107 -6.18 3.22 13.00
N ALA A 108 -6.13 3.10 11.67
CA ALA A 108 -5.99 1.83 10.98
C ALA A 108 -4.54 1.32 11.13
N ASP A 109 -4.35 0.00 11.14
CA ASP A 109 -3.01 -0.54 10.92
C ASP A 109 -2.83 -0.65 9.39
N ASP A 110 -1.59 -0.57 8.87
CA ASP A 110 -1.28 -0.48 7.44
C ASP A 110 -2.01 -1.56 6.59
N TYR A 111 -2.04 -2.83 7.04
CA TYR A 111 -2.80 -3.91 6.35
C TYR A 111 -4.34 -3.74 6.32
N LEU A 112 -4.86 -2.62 6.81
CA LEU A 112 -6.29 -2.26 6.83
C LEU A 112 -6.50 -0.83 6.28
N ASP A 113 -5.48 -0.23 5.67
CA ASP A 113 -5.47 1.16 5.20
C ASP A 113 -5.09 1.23 3.71
N ASP A 114 -5.93 1.87 2.90
CA ASP A 114 -5.69 1.95 1.45
C ASP A 114 -4.74 3.10 1.03
N ASP A 115 -4.22 3.84 2.02
CA ASP A 115 -3.37 5.04 1.93
C ASP A 115 -2.43 5.07 3.15
N ASP A 116 -1.47 4.14 3.20
CA ASP A 116 -0.65 3.78 4.37
C ASP A 116 0.07 4.97 5.04
N ASP A 117 0.54 5.92 4.23
CA ASP A 117 1.29 7.08 4.68
C ASP A 117 0.44 8.35 4.86
N GLY A 118 -0.83 8.28 4.43
CA GLY A 118 -1.85 9.31 4.55
C GLY A 118 -1.56 10.56 3.73
N ASP A 119 -0.79 10.45 2.63
CA ASP A 119 -0.48 11.56 1.74
C ASP A 119 -1.65 11.88 0.77
N GLY A 120 -2.58 10.93 0.59
CA GLY A 120 -3.74 11.05 -0.28
C GLY A 120 -3.61 10.38 -1.65
N VAL A 121 -2.54 9.61 -1.88
CA VAL A 121 -2.34 8.67 -2.99
C VAL A 121 -2.63 7.27 -2.47
N GLU A 122 -3.50 6.53 -3.16
CA GLU A 122 -3.81 5.15 -2.75
C GLU A 122 -2.54 4.28 -2.89
N THR A 123 -2.18 3.52 -1.86
CA THR A 123 -0.99 2.63 -1.82
C THR A 123 -0.86 1.81 -3.10
N SER A 124 -1.99 1.32 -3.64
CA SER A 124 -2.09 0.55 -4.88
C SER A 124 -1.54 1.21 -6.16
N ILE A 125 -1.37 2.52 -6.13
CA ILE A 125 -0.83 3.34 -7.23
C ILE A 125 0.68 3.56 -7.07
N GLU A 126 1.18 3.43 -5.84
CA GLU A 126 2.54 3.77 -5.46
C GLU A 126 3.53 2.63 -5.70
N ARG A 127 4.81 2.92 -5.41
CA ARG A 127 5.90 1.98 -5.66
C ARG A 127 6.19 1.14 -4.41
N PHE A 128 5.60 -0.05 -4.35
CA PHE A 128 5.79 -1.04 -3.27
C PHE A 128 7.25 -1.40 -2.91
N GLU A 129 8.16 -1.43 -3.89
CA GLU A 129 9.58 -1.73 -3.64
C GLU A 129 10.46 -0.58 -4.11
N GLY A 130 10.95 0.22 -3.16
CA GLY A 130 11.90 1.29 -3.41
C GLY A 130 12.03 2.21 -2.19
N ASP A 131 13.03 3.08 -2.22
CA ASP A 131 13.38 4.06 -1.18
C ASP A 131 14.12 5.15 -1.98
N THR A 132 13.36 5.96 -2.72
CA THR A 132 13.88 6.84 -3.77
C THR A 132 14.88 7.84 -3.19
N ASP A 133 14.51 8.48 -2.09
CA ASP A 133 15.32 9.50 -1.43
C ASP A 133 16.42 8.90 -0.51
N GLY A 134 16.27 7.63 -0.09
CA GLY A 134 17.23 6.92 0.75
C GLY A 134 17.10 7.22 2.24
N ASP A 135 15.95 7.69 2.73
CA ASP A 135 15.68 7.97 4.14
C ASP A 135 15.39 6.70 4.96
N GLY A 136 14.95 5.65 4.28
CA GLY A 136 14.69 4.32 4.81
C GLY A 136 13.23 3.98 5.11
N ALA A 137 12.27 4.83 4.72
CA ALA A 137 10.92 4.40 4.37
C ALA A 137 10.93 3.76 2.97
N ASP A 138 10.02 2.80 2.75
CA ASP A 138 9.75 2.40 1.37
C ASP A 138 8.78 3.45 0.76
N ASP A 139 8.78 3.67 -0.55
CA ASP A 139 8.07 4.82 -1.17
C ASP A 139 6.58 4.85 -0.77
N TYR A 140 5.85 3.73 -0.83
CA TYR A 140 4.44 3.67 -0.39
C TYR A 140 4.18 3.94 1.12
N LEU A 141 5.24 4.19 1.90
CA LEU A 141 5.20 4.58 3.31
C LEU A 141 5.80 5.99 3.52
N ASP A 142 6.05 6.74 2.44
CA ASP A 142 6.70 8.05 2.45
C ASP A 142 5.92 9.13 1.67
N THR A 143 5.46 10.13 2.41
CA THR A 143 4.63 11.23 1.89
C THR A 143 5.32 12.14 0.86
N ASP A 144 6.63 11.96 0.65
CA ASP A 144 7.53 12.78 -0.19
C ASP A 144 8.61 11.82 -0.74
N ASP A 145 8.20 10.96 -1.68
CA ASP A 145 8.96 9.78 -2.13
C ASP A 145 10.42 10.09 -2.49
N ASP A 146 10.64 11.19 -3.22
CA ASP A 146 11.95 11.58 -3.74
C ASP A 146 12.72 12.55 -2.84
N GLY A 147 12.06 13.03 -1.77
CA GLY A 147 12.61 13.88 -0.72
C GLY A 147 12.97 15.28 -1.21
N ASP A 148 12.33 15.79 -2.26
CA ASP A 148 12.55 17.13 -2.80
C ASP A 148 11.84 18.22 -1.97
N GLY A 149 10.84 17.83 -1.17
CA GLY A 149 10.04 18.71 -0.32
C GLY A 149 8.64 19.03 -0.86
N VAL A 150 8.21 18.34 -1.92
CA VAL A 150 6.87 18.33 -2.51
C VAL A 150 6.19 17.02 -2.11
N GLU A 151 4.94 17.08 -1.64
CA GLU A 151 4.22 15.86 -1.29
C GLU A 151 3.87 15.08 -2.58
N THR A 152 4.04 13.76 -2.59
CA THR A 152 3.77 12.86 -3.72
C THR A 152 2.40 13.13 -4.36
N SER A 153 1.37 13.34 -3.53
CA SER A 153 0.01 13.72 -3.95
C SER A 153 -0.15 15.04 -4.73
N THR A 154 0.87 15.92 -4.72
CA THR A 154 0.90 17.18 -5.46
C THR A 154 1.50 17.02 -6.86
N GLU A 155 2.21 15.93 -7.11
CA GLU A 155 2.99 15.68 -8.30
C GLU A 155 2.24 14.87 -9.36
N LEU A 156 2.90 14.58 -10.47
CA LEU A 156 2.32 13.80 -11.55
C LEU A 156 2.61 12.30 -11.36
N LEU A 157 1.71 11.60 -10.65
CA LEU A 157 1.83 10.16 -10.37
C LEU A 157 2.10 9.26 -11.60
N GLU A 158 1.54 9.62 -12.77
CA GLU A 158 1.82 8.92 -14.04
C GLU A 158 2.46 9.91 -15.03
N GLY A 159 3.77 10.16 -14.85
CA GLY A 159 4.61 11.07 -15.63
C GLY A 159 5.98 10.46 -15.93
N ASP A 160 6.74 11.07 -16.86
CA ASP A 160 8.19 10.84 -17.14
C ASP A 160 8.55 11.99 -18.10
N THR A 161 8.46 13.20 -17.57
CA THR A 161 8.39 14.44 -18.34
C THR A 161 9.70 14.68 -19.07
N ASN A 162 10.83 14.43 -18.41
CA ASN A 162 12.16 14.50 -18.99
C ASN A 162 12.55 13.26 -19.84
N GLY A 163 11.82 12.14 -19.71
CA GLY A 163 12.04 10.91 -20.49
C GLY A 163 13.26 10.11 -20.04
N ASP A 164 13.70 10.27 -18.79
CA ASP A 164 14.85 9.58 -18.21
C ASP A 164 14.51 8.16 -17.70
N GLY A 165 13.21 7.90 -17.53
CA GLY A 165 12.63 6.62 -17.12
C GLY A 165 12.37 6.49 -15.62
N THR A 166 12.41 7.60 -14.89
CA THR A 166 11.86 7.79 -13.55
C THR A 166 10.49 8.44 -13.71
N ASP A 167 9.49 7.98 -12.94
CA ASP A 167 8.19 8.64 -12.99
C ASP A 167 8.28 9.96 -12.21
N ASP A 168 7.53 10.99 -12.62
CA ASP A 168 7.68 12.38 -12.12
C ASP A 168 7.64 12.46 -10.58
N TYR A 169 6.67 11.81 -9.92
CA TYR A 169 6.60 11.76 -8.44
C TYR A 169 7.76 11.06 -7.71
N LEU A 170 8.74 10.52 -8.47
CA LEU A 170 9.95 9.88 -7.99
C LEU A 170 11.21 10.62 -8.49
N ASP A 171 11.06 11.79 -9.12
CA ASP A 171 12.13 12.58 -9.74
C ASP A 171 12.16 14.02 -9.21
N PRO A 172 13.21 14.44 -8.47
CA PRO A 172 13.26 15.77 -7.83
C PRO A 172 13.44 16.95 -8.82
N ASP A 173 13.37 16.68 -10.11
CA ASP A 173 13.60 17.57 -11.27
C ASP A 173 12.84 16.98 -12.48
N ASP A 174 11.50 17.05 -12.41
CA ASP A 174 10.52 16.42 -13.30
C ASP A 174 10.84 16.61 -14.80
N ASP A 175 11.20 17.83 -15.19
CA ASP A 175 11.50 18.19 -16.58
C ASP A 175 12.99 18.08 -16.95
N GLY A 176 13.83 17.82 -15.94
CA GLY A 176 15.25 17.54 -16.05
C GLY A 176 16.05 18.73 -16.52
N ASP A 177 15.54 19.95 -16.32
CA ASP A 177 16.23 21.16 -16.73
C ASP A 177 17.38 21.50 -15.77
N GLY A 178 17.29 21.14 -14.48
CA GLY A 178 18.29 21.41 -13.44
C GLY A 178 17.86 22.40 -12.36
N ILE A 179 16.64 22.91 -12.41
CA ILE A 179 15.88 23.53 -11.32
C ILE A 179 15.01 22.42 -10.71
N GLY A 180 14.90 22.37 -9.38
CA GLY A 180 14.13 21.30 -8.73
C GLY A 180 12.64 21.64 -8.67
N THR A 181 11.80 20.62 -8.73
CA THR A 181 10.32 20.74 -8.70
C THR A 181 9.85 21.59 -7.52
N GLU A 182 10.51 21.47 -6.35
CA GLU A 182 10.23 22.25 -5.15
C GLU A 182 10.41 23.78 -5.31
N ILE A 183 11.22 24.21 -6.28
CA ILE A 183 11.50 25.62 -6.59
C ILE A 183 10.43 26.20 -7.53
N GLU A 184 9.89 25.38 -8.42
CA GLU A 184 8.95 25.76 -9.48
C GLU A 184 7.48 25.70 -9.02
N LEU A 185 7.20 24.93 -7.97
CA LEU A 185 5.91 24.94 -7.29
C LEU A 185 5.69 26.20 -6.41
N PRO A 186 4.44 26.73 -6.31
CA PRO A 186 3.16 26.04 -6.45
C PRO A 186 2.28 26.53 -7.63
N LEU A 187 2.80 26.49 -8.86
CA LEU A 187 2.25 26.96 -10.15
C LEU A 187 2.68 28.38 -10.57
N GLY A 188 3.54 28.43 -11.61
CA GLY A 188 3.32 29.22 -12.81
C GLY A 188 3.10 28.31 -14.04
N ASP A 189 2.46 28.86 -15.05
CA ASP A 189 2.49 28.42 -16.47
C ASP A 189 2.91 29.74 -17.14
N THR A 190 4.22 30.01 -17.03
CA THR A 190 4.79 31.35 -17.10
C THR A 190 4.61 31.94 -18.50
N ASP A 191 4.81 31.13 -19.53
CA ASP A 191 4.58 31.50 -20.93
C ASP A 191 3.09 31.39 -21.38
N GLY A 192 2.28 30.63 -20.64
CA GLY A 192 0.84 30.45 -20.90
C GLY A 192 0.53 29.44 -22.01
N ASP A 193 1.43 28.49 -22.30
CA ASP A 193 1.24 27.44 -23.29
C ASP A 193 0.38 26.27 -22.77
N GLY A 194 0.23 26.17 -21.45
CA GLY A 194 -0.59 25.18 -20.75
C GLY A 194 0.17 23.98 -20.21
N ILE A 195 1.50 23.99 -20.24
CA ILE A 195 2.38 23.16 -19.42
C ILE A 195 2.67 23.96 -18.12
N ALA A 196 2.78 23.29 -16.98
CA ALA A 196 3.15 23.97 -15.74
C ALA A 196 4.68 24.08 -15.70
N ASP A 197 5.19 25.13 -15.06
CA ASP A 197 6.64 25.43 -15.03
C ASP A 197 7.48 24.21 -14.60
N TYR A 198 7.12 23.52 -13.52
CA TYR A 198 7.79 22.29 -13.07
C TYR A 198 7.76 21.09 -14.06
N LEU A 199 7.06 21.23 -15.19
CA LEU A 199 6.99 20.25 -16.27
C LEU A 199 7.50 20.83 -17.61
N ASP A 200 8.11 22.03 -17.61
CA ASP A 200 8.51 22.79 -18.80
C ASP A 200 9.94 23.35 -18.73
N ALA A 201 10.87 22.67 -19.39
CA ALA A 201 12.29 23.05 -19.40
C ALA A 201 12.63 24.43 -20.03
N ASP A 202 11.64 25.22 -20.47
CA ASP A 202 11.72 26.58 -21.05
C ASP A 202 10.53 27.41 -20.52
N ASP A 203 10.45 27.56 -19.20
CA ASP A 203 9.36 28.18 -18.40
C ASP A 203 8.73 29.44 -19.02
N ASP A 204 9.54 30.35 -19.55
CA ASP A 204 9.10 31.63 -20.11
C ASP A 204 8.90 31.63 -21.64
N GLY A 205 9.25 30.51 -22.29
CA GLY A 205 9.07 30.26 -23.71
C GLY A 205 9.95 31.10 -24.63
N ASP A 206 11.10 31.58 -24.15
CA ASP A 206 12.05 32.38 -24.93
C ASP A 206 12.92 31.53 -25.88
N GLY A 207 13.05 30.23 -25.60
CA GLY A 207 13.83 29.26 -26.36
C GLY A 207 15.23 29.00 -25.83
N ILE A 208 15.50 29.32 -24.57
CA ILE A 208 16.68 28.95 -23.78
C ILE A 208 16.19 28.03 -22.65
N ASP A 209 16.96 26.98 -22.33
CA ASP A 209 16.55 26.07 -21.25
C ASP A 209 16.69 26.80 -19.90
N SER A 210 15.72 26.69 -18.99
CA SER A 210 15.63 27.47 -17.74
C SER A 210 16.91 27.42 -16.89
N SER A 211 17.61 26.28 -16.89
CA SER A 211 18.88 26.11 -16.17
C SER A 211 20.06 26.91 -16.70
N ASP A 212 19.99 27.38 -17.95
CA ASP A 212 20.94 28.33 -18.52
C ASP A 212 20.60 29.79 -18.12
N GLU A 213 19.51 30.01 -17.38
CA GLU A 213 18.89 31.30 -17.03
C GLU A 213 18.79 31.54 -15.52
N SER A 214 19.75 30.99 -14.76
CA SER A 214 19.87 31.36 -13.35
C SER A 214 20.22 32.86 -13.22
N GLY A 215 19.36 33.69 -12.63
CA GLY A 215 19.63 35.13 -12.65
C GLY A 215 18.52 36.04 -12.15
N ASP A 216 18.77 37.33 -12.35
CA ASP A 216 17.87 38.48 -12.24
C ASP A 216 18.65 39.61 -12.95
N THR A 217 18.68 39.52 -14.27
CA THR A 217 19.57 40.27 -15.17
C THR A 217 19.21 41.76 -15.16
N ASP A 218 17.94 42.08 -15.06
CA ASP A 218 17.41 43.45 -15.08
C ASP A 218 17.28 44.07 -13.66
N GLY A 219 17.25 43.24 -12.61
CA GLY A 219 17.21 43.62 -11.21
C GLY A 219 15.81 43.94 -10.68
N ASP A 220 14.75 43.46 -11.32
CA ASP A 220 13.36 43.69 -10.92
C ASP A 220 12.86 42.71 -9.82
N GLY A 221 13.59 41.61 -9.63
CA GLY A 221 13.38 40.60 -8.61
C GLY A 221 12.52 39.40 -9.03
N ILE A 222 12.32 39.20 -10.34
CA ILE A 222 11.93 37.94 -10.96
C ILE A 222 13.22 37.25 -11.43
N ASP A 223 13.30 35.93 -11.31
CA ASP A 223 14.47 35.21 -11.82
C ASP A 223 14.35 35.06 -13.35
N ASP A 224 15.48 35.05 -14.09
CA ASP A 224 15.45 35.16 -15.57
C ASP A 224 14.61 34.03 -16.22
N TYR A 225 14.65 32.79 -15.70
CA TYR A 225 13.83 31.67 -16.18
C TYR A 225 12.31 31.87 -16.02
N LEU A 226 11.87 32.83 -15.19
CA LEU A 226 10.46 33.20 -15.02
C LEU A 226 10.12 34.54 -15.68
N ASP A 227 11.06 35.15 -16.41
CA ASP A 227 10.95 36.54 -16.89
C ASP A 227 10.74 36.67 -18.41
N THR A 228 9.47 36.62 -18.80
CA THR A 228 9.04 36.83 -20.20
C THR A 228 9.41 38.20 -20.83
N ASP A 229 9.94 39.17 -20.09
CA ASP A 229 10.31 40.50 -20.61
C ASP A 229 11.77 40.94 -20.49
N ASP A 230 12.68 40.02 -20.15
CA ASP A 230 14.14 40.15 -19.98
C ASP A 230 14.82 41.21 -20.93
N ASP A 231 14.90 42.49 -20.49
CA ASP A 231 15.40 43.68 -21.24
C ASP A 231 16.45 44.53 -20.47
#